data_AF-A0A528CRN1-F1
#
_entry.id   AF-A0A528CRN1-F1
#
_cell.length_a   1.000
_cell.length_b   1.000
_cell.length_c   1.000
_cell.angle_alpha   90.00
_cell.angle_beta   90.00
_cell.angle_gamma   90.00
#
_symmetry.space_group_name_H-M   'P 1'
#
loop_
_entity.id
_entity.type
_entity.pdbx_description
1 polymer ?
#
loop_
_entity_poly.entity_id
_entity_poly.type
_entity_poly.pdbx_seq_one_letter_code
_entity_poly.pdbx_strand_id
1 'polypeptide(L)'
;MAENFENGPPRLAVEYRPAAALIPFAKNARTHSDAQVAQIAASIREFGWTNPILVDGDNGIIAGHGRLLAARKLGMGDVPVIELAGLTEAQKRALVIADNKLALNAGWDNELLGLELADLGELGFDLSLTGFDELEIAALTSAGTSGLTDPDDIPETPEQPVTLPGDVWLLGKHRLICGDSANAADVERVLAGVKPHLCVCDPPYGVSYDPSWRERFGDGEGLARGKVLNDDRADWQEAWALFPGDVMYVWHGALHAATVASSLEASGFAVRSQIIWDKTRLVIGRGDYHWQHEPAWYAVRKGKKGHWAGDRKQTTVWAIPHRKSD
;
A
#
# COMPACT_ATOMS: atom_id res chain seq x y z
N MET A 1 -5.68 19.52 41.77
CA MET A 1 -6.09 18.10 41.86
C MET A 1 -7.60 18.05 41.75
N ALA A 2 -8.14 17.12 40.98
CA ALA A 2 -9.54 17.12 40.57
C ALA A 2 -10.47 16.75 41.74
N GLU A 3 -11.20 17.74 42.27
CA GLU A 3 -12.32 17.54 43.20
C GLU A 3 -13.54 16.85 42.54
N ASN A 4 -13.51 16.61 41.22
CA ASN A 4 -14.65 16.13 40.44
C ASN A 4 -14.94 14.62 40.55
N PHE A 5 -14.23 13.84 41.37
CA PHE A 5 -14.42 12.38 41.45
C PHE A 5 -14.97 11.86 42.78
N GLU A 6 -15.15 12.69 43.81
CA GLU A 6 -15.68 12.22 45.11
C GLU A 6 -17.14 11.73 45.03
N ASN A 7 -17.91 12.16 44.02
CA ASN A 7 -19.30 11.73 43.79
C ASN A 7 -19.51 10.96 42.47
N GLY A 8 -18.42 10.51 41.83
CA GLY A 8 -18.45 9.92 40.49
C GLY A 8 -18.70 10.96 39.37
N PRO A 9 -18.45 10.60 38.10
CA PRO A 9 -18.69 11.51 36.98
C PRO A 9 -20.20 11.83 36.87
N PRO A 10 -20.57 13.06 36.49
CA PRO A 10 -21.96 13.42 36.27
C PRO A 10 -22.57 12.54 35.16
N ARG A 11 -23.85 12.16 35.32
CA ARG A 11 -24.57 11.44 34.28
C ARG A 11 -24.73 12.33 33.06
N LEU A 12 -24.29 11.83 31.91
CA LEU A 12 -24.49 12.51 30.63
C LEU A 12 -25.94 12.32 30.17
N ALA A 13 -26.51 13.36 29.57
CA ALA A 13 -27.82 13.34 28.94
C ALA A 13 -27.69 13.80 27.49
N VAL A 14 -28.47 13.18 26.60
CA VAL A 14 -28.58 13.61 25.20
C VAL A 14 -29.75 14.57 25.09
N GLU A 15 -29.48 15.77 24.60
CA GLU A 15 -30.46 16.81 24.30
C GLU A 15 -30.45 17.12 22.82
N TYR A 16 -31.53 17.68 22.27
CA TYR A 16 -31.53 18.19 20.89
C TYR A 16 -31.52 19.71 20.93
N ARG A 17 -30.60 20.32 20.16
CA ARG A 17 -30.48 21.77 20.03
C ARG A 17 -30.50 22.19 18.56
N PRO A 18 -30.98 23.41 18.25
CA PRO A 18 -30.91 23.94 16.90
C PRO A 18 -29.47 23.99 16.40
N ALA A 19 -29.20 23.43 15.22
CA ALA A 19 -27.87 23.44 14.60
C ALA A 19 -27.32 24.87 14.36
N ALA A 20 -28.23 25.84 14.24
CA ALA A 20 -27.92 27.25 14.10
C ALA A 20 -27.47 27.91 15.42
N ALA A 21 -27.84 27.34 16.57
CA ALA A 21 -27.45 27.86 17.89
C ALA A 21 -26.04 27.43 18.31
N LEU A 22 -25.48 26.38 17.68
CA LEU A 22 -24.16 25.88 18.01
C LEU A 22 -23.04 26.76 17.46
N ILE A 23 -22.09 27.12 18.34
CA ILE A 23 -20.99 28.04 18.06
C ILE A 23 -19.70 27.22 17.85
N PRO A 24 -19.15 27.18 16.62
CA PRO A 24 -17.91 26.47 16.36
C PRO A 24 -16.73 27.09 17.12
N PHE A 25 -15.91 26.25 17.76
CA PHE A 25 -14.67 26.70 18.38
C PHE A 25 -13.70 27.33 17.37
N ALA A 26 -13.43 28.63 17.52
CA ALA A 26 -12.66 29.43 16.56
C ALA A 26 -11.20 28.98 16.38
N LYS A 27 -10.62 28.28 17.35
CA LYS A 27 -9.24 27.77 17.32
C LYS A 27 -9.19 26.25 17.15
N ASN A 28 -10.18 25.66 16.49
CA ASN A 28 -10.15 24.22 16.22
C ASN A 28 -8.97 23.91 15.28
N ALA A 29 -8.01 23.12 15.79
CA ALA A 29 -6.82 22.73 15.03
C ALA A 29 -7.11 21.63 14.00
N ARG A 30 -8.26 20.93 14.10
CA ARG A 30 -8.65 19.90 13.14
C ARG A 30 -9.40 20.51 11.97
N THR A 31 -8.94 20.22 10.76
CA THR A 31 -9.59 20.63 9.52
C THR A 31 -10.54 19.53 9.04
N HIS A 32 -11.59 19.93 8.32
CA HIS A 32 -12.56 19.02 7.71
C HIS A 32 -12.67 19.35 6.22
N SER A 33 -12.25 18.43 5.37
CA SER A 33 -12.40 18.57 3.91
C SER A 33 -13.85 18.32 3.49
N ASP A 34 -14.27 18.84 2.34
CA ASP A 34 -15.62 18.62 1.81
C ASP A 34 -15.93 17.12 1.60
N ALA A 35 -14.91 16.34 1.23
CA ALA A 35 -15.00 14.89 1.08
C ALA A 35 -15.27 14.21 2.43
N GLN A 36 -14.51 14.58 3.48
CA GLN A 36 -14.74 14.04 4.82
C GLN A 36 -16.13 14.41 5.35
N VAL A 37 -16.57 15.66 5.15
CA VAL A 37 -17.92 16.09 5.53
C VAL A 37 -18.99 15.29 4.77
N ALA A 38 -18.75 14.96 3.49
CA ALA A 38 -19.66 14.14 2.70
C ALA A 38 -19.74 12.70 3.24
N GLN A 39 -18.62 12.09 3.64
CA GLN A 39 -18.60 10.76 4.28
C GLN A 39 -19.39 10.75 5.59
N ILE A 40 -19.18 11.74 6.46
CA ILE A 40 -19.93 11.87 7.72
C ILE A 40 -21.42 12.05 7.43
N ALA A 41 -21.79 12.85 6.43
CA ALA A 41 -23.19 13.04 6.03
C ALA A 41 -23.83 11.76 5.46
N ALA A 42 -23.07 10.95 4.72
CA ALA A 42 -23.53 9.66 4.23
C ALA A 42 -23.76 8.67 5.39
N SER A 43 -22.80 8.59 6.33
CA SER A 43 -22.93 7.79 7.55
C SER A 43 -24.14 8.19 8.40
N ILE A 44 -24.38 9.49 8.61
CA ILE A 44 -25.57 9.97 9.33
C ILE A 44 -26.87 9.62 8.59
N ARG A 45 -26.88 9.64 7.25
CA ARG A 45 -28.05 9.26 6.46
C ARG A 45 -28.36 7.77 6.58
N GLU A 46 -27.34 6.94 6.62
CA GLU A 46 -27.47 5.48 6.69
C GLU A 46 -27.84 5.01 8.11
N PHE A 47 -27.06 5.43 9.11
CA PHE A 47 -27.15 4.89 10.47
C PHE A 47 -27.90 5.81 11.45
N GLY A 48 -28.27 7.02 11.01
CA GLY A 48 -28.74 8.06 11.91
C GLY A 48 -27.62 8.62 12.79
N TRP A 49 -28.00 9.28 13.88
CA TRP A 49 -27.05 9.83 14.85
C TRP A 49 -26.59 8.76 15.83
N THR A 50 -25.35 8.29 15.66
CA THR A 50 -24.70 7.35 16.58
C THR A 50 -23.91 8.07 17.68
N ASN A 51 -23.40 9.27 17.38
CA ASN A 51 -22.57 10.05 18.30
C ASN A 51 -23.08 11.51 18.39
N PRO A 52 -23.53 12.01 19.56
CA PRO A 52 -23.92 13.40 19.79
C PRO A 52 -22.74 14.39 19.82
N ILE A 53 -22.99 15.66 19.45
CA ILE A 53 -21.98 16.74 19.51
C ILE A 53 -21.72 17.10 20.98
N LEU A 54 -20.45 17.25 21.36
CA LEU A 54 -20.10 17.69 22.72
C LEU A 54 -20.06 19.22 22.76
N VAL A 55 -20.86 19.81 23.63
CA VAL A 55 -20.96 21.26 23.81
C VAL A 55 -20.59 21.67 25.22
N ASP A 56 -20.14 22.91 25.38
CA ASP A 56 -20.13 23.55 26.68
C ASP A 56 -21.52 24.08 27.06
N GLY A 57 -21.63 24.67 28.25
CA GLY A 57 -22.90 25.22 28.75
C GLY A 57 -23.50 26.36 27.92
N ASP A 58 -22.73 26.98 27.03
CA ASP A 58 -23.12 28.16 26.25
C ASP A 58 -23.22 27.86 24.73
N ASN A 59 -23.45 26.60 24.35
CA ASN A 59 -23.52 26.10 22.95
C ASN A 59 -22.19 26.15 22.17
N GLY A 60 -21.06 26.38 22.84
CA GLY A 60 -19.72 26.27 22.27
C GLY A 60 -19.36 24.81 22.00
N ILE A 61 -18.97 24.49 20.76
CA ILE A 61 -18.63 23.10 20.40
C ILE A 61 -17.25 22.73 20.94
N ILE A 62 -17.19 21.69 21.75
CA ILE A 62 -15.96 21.07 22.21
C ILE A 62 -15.51 19.99 21.22
N ALA A 63 -16.42 19.11 20.78
CA ALA A 63 -16.13 18.05 19.81
C ALA A 63 -17.32 17.77 18.89
N GLY A 64 -17.03 17.37 17.65
CA GLY A 64 -18.07 17.05 16.65
C GLY A 64 -18.32 18.13 15.59
N HIS A 65 -17.36 19.03 15.33
CA HIS A 65 -17.48 20.05 14.26
C HIS A 65 -17.80 19.44 12.89
N GLY A 66 -17.15 18.35 12.50
CA GLY A 66 -17.46 17.62 11.26
C GLY A 66 -18.90 17.10 11.21
N ARG A 67 -19.45 16.65 12.34
CA ARG A 67 -20.87 16.23 12.45
C ARG A 67 -21.83 17.40 12.30
N LEU A 68 -21.50 18.56 12.86
CA LEU A 68 -22.31 19.77 12.63
C LEU A 68 -22.29 20.21 11.17
N LEU A 69 -21.12 20.19 10.52
CA LEU A 69 -21.00 20.50 9.10
C LEU A 69 -21.83 19.54 8.24
N ALA A 70 -21.77 18.24 8.54
CA ALA A 70 -22.57 17.22 7.90
C ALA A 70 -24.07 17.44 8.11
N ALA A 71 -24.51 17.71 9.35
CA ALA A 71 -25.90 18.00 9.68
C ALA A 71 -26.44 19.21 8.91
N ARG A 72 -25.65 20.28 8.81
CA ARG A 72 -25.98 21.47 8.00
C ARG A 72 -26.09 21.13 6.52
N LYS A 73 -25.18 20.31 5.99
CA LYS A 73 -25.22 19.82 4.60
C LYS A 73 -26.46 18.97 4.32
N LEU A 74 -26.97 18.26 5.32
CA LEU A 74 -28.21 17.46 5.25
C LEU A 74 -29.48 18.28 5.48
N GLY A 75 -29.37 19.58 5.82
CA GLY A 75 -30.53 20.43 6.12
C GLY A 75 -31.23 20.11 7.45
N MET A 76 -30.53 19.50 8.40
CA MET A 76 -31.09 19.16 9.72
C MET A 76 -31.24 20.42 10.59
N GLY A 77 -32.46 20.63 11.12
CA GLY A 77 -32.77 21.76 12.00
C GLY A 77 -32.23 21.59 13.41
N ASP A 78 -32.45 20.41 14.01
CA ASP A 78 -32.00 20.05 15.34
C ASP A 78 -30.96 18.93 15.28
N VAL A 79 -29.99 18.97 16.19
CA VAL A 79 -28.91 17.97 16.31
C VAL A 79 -28.77 17.51 17.76
N PRO A 80 -28.42 16.23 17.99
CA PRO A 80 -28.19 15.73 19.33
C PRO A 80 -26.87 16.25 19.89
N VAL A 81 -26.91 16.70 21.14
CA VAL A 81 -25.78 17.22 21.89
C VAL A 81 -25.68 16.55 23.26
N ILE A 82 -24.48 16.52 23.81
CA ILE A 82 -24.22 16.25 25.22
C ILE A 82 -23.53 17.49 25.79
N GLU A 83 -24.12 18.08 26.82
CA GLU A 83 -23.53 19.20 27.53
C GLU A 83 -22.49 18.72 28.55
N LEU A 84 -21.28 19.27 28.47
CA LEU A 84 -20.20 19.04 29.43
C LEU A 84 -20.11 20.19 30.42
N ALA A 85 -21.10 20.25 31.33
CA ALA A 85 -21.14 21.25 32.39
C ALA A 85 -19.94 21.10 33.36
N GLY A 86 -19.45 22.23 33.88
CA GLY A 86 -18.42 22.24 34.94
C GLY A 86 -16.96 22.05 34.47
N LEU A 87 -16.69 22.01 33.17
CA LEU A 87 -15.32 22.06 32.65
C LEU A 87 -14.76 23.48 32.73
N THR A 88 -13.57 23.63 33.32
CA THR A 88 -12.79 24.86 33.23
C THR A 88 -12.36 25.14 31.79
N GLU A 89 -12.06 26.40 31.47
CA GLU A 89 -11.58 26.80 30.13
C GLU A 89 -10.34 26.02 29.67
N ALA A 90 -9.43 25.71 30.60
CA ALA A 90 -8.25 24.89 30.30
C ALA A 90 -8.65 23.44 29.94
N GLN A 91 -9.59 22.85 30.67
CA GLN A 91 -10.08 21.49 30.39
C GLN A 91 -10.84 21.42 29.07
N LYS A 92 -11.70 22.41 28.75
CA LYS A 92 -12.39 22.49 27.45
C LYS A 92 -11.37 22.48 26.31
N ARG A 93 -10.34 23.33 26.37
CA ARG A 93 -9.29 23.43 25.35
C ARG A 93 -8.45 22.15 25.25
N ALA A 94 -8.12 21.53 26.38
CA ALA A 94 -7.40 20.26 26.38
C ALA A 94 -8.23 19.13 25.76
N LEU A 95 -9.54 19.08 26.07
CA LEU A 95 -10.45 18.07 25.54
C LEU A 95 -10.62 18.18 24.03
N VAL A 96 -10.72 19.39 23.48
CA VAL A 96 -10.73 19.64 22.02
C VAL A 96 -9.52 18.97 21.34
N ILE A 97 -8.34 19.01 21.97
CA ILE A 97 -7.13 18.39 21.42
C ILE A 97 -7.14 16.88 21.65
N ALA A 98 -7.48 16.45 22.86
CA ALA A 98 -7.47 15.05 23.27
C ALA A 98 -8.44 14.20 22.45
N ASP A 99 -9.69 14.66 22.25
CA ASP A 99 -10.71 13.96 21.44
C ASP A 99 -10.19 13.66 20.03
N ASN A 100 -9.50 14.64 19.43
CA ASN A 100 -8.93 14.50 18.11
C ASN A 100 -7.71 13.58 18.08
N LYS A 101 -6.78 13.72 19.03
CA LYS A 101 -5.51 12.97 19.02
C LYS A 101 -5.68 11.53 19.50
N LEU A 102 -6.55 11.28 20.50
CA LEU A 102 -6.79 9.93 21.02
C LEU A 102 -7.39 9.03 19.94
N ALA A 103 -8.32 9.54 19.13
CA ALA A 103 -8.84 8.82 17.97
C ALA A 103 -7.76 8.47 16.94
N LEU A 104 -6.78 9.36 16.73
CA LEU A 104 -5.66 9.14 15.80
C LEU A 104 -4.55 8.24 16.34
N ASN A 105 -4.57 7.91 17.63
CA ASN A 105 -3.56 7.04 18.24
C ASN A 105 -3.94 5.56 18.16
N ALA A 106 -5.20 5.24 17.86
CA ALA A 106 -5.64 3.88 17.64
C ALA A 106 -5.15 3.38 16.27
N GLY A 107 -4.69 2.13 16.24
CA GLY A 107 -4.40 1.41 15.00
C GLY A 107 -5.48 0.36 14.72
N TRP A 108 -5.38 -0.27 13.55
CA TRP A 108 -6.21 -1.40 13.17
C TRP A 108 -5.43 -2.71 13.25
N ASP A 109 -6.10 -3.77 13.65
CA ASP A 109 -5.69 -5.12 13.29
C ASP A 109 -6.16 -5.37 11.86
N ASN A 110 -5.23 -5.29 10.91
CA ASN A 110 -5.56 -5.32 9.48
C ASN A 110 -6.12 -6.67 9.03
N GLU A 111 -5.77 -7.77 9.70
CA GLU A 111 -6.27 -9.10 9.36
C GLU A 111 -7.73 -9.24 9.78
N LEU A 112 -8.05 -8.92 11.03
CA LEU A 112 -9.43 -8.94 11.52
C LEU A 112 -10.30 -7.92 10.78
N LEU A 113 -9.78 -6.73 10.50
CA LEU A 113 -10.49 -5.71 9.74
C LEU A 113 -10.77 -6.16 8.30
N GLY A 114 -9.81 -6.81 7.64
CA GLY A 114 -9.99 -7.34 6.29
C GLY A 114 -11.09 -8.40 6.21
N LEU A 115 -11.14 -9.30 7.19
CA LEU A 115 -12.20 -10.31 7.31
C LEU A 115 -13.57 -9.66 7.51
N GLU A 116 -13.70 -8.72 8.46
CA GLU A 116 -14.97 -8.02 8.71
C GLU A 116 -15.46 -7.25 7.48
N LEU A 117 -14.56 -6.57 6.76
CA LEU A 117 -14.91 -5.85 5.52
C LEU A 117 -15.37 -6.82 4.41
N ALA A 118 -14.76 -8.00 4.30
CA ALA A 118 -15.21 -9.02 3.37
C ALA A 118 -16.61 -9.55 3.73
N ASP A 119 -16.83 -9.91 5.00
CA ASP A 119 -18.11 -10.41 5.51
C ASP A 119 -19.24 -9.36 5.31
N LEU A 120 -18.97 -8.08 5.59
CA LEU A 120 -19.91 -6.98 5.32
C LEU A 120 -20.24 -6.87 3.82
N GLY A 121 -19.26 -7.06 2.95
CA GLY A 121 -19.47 -7.10 1.50
C GLY A 121 -20.36 -8.26 1.07
N GLU A 122 -20.18 -9.45 1.67
CA GLU A 122 -21.04 -10.62 1.41
C GLU A 122 -22.49 -10.41 1.88
N LEU A 123 -22.68 -9.64 2.95
CA LEU A 123 -24.00 -9.20 3.41
C LEU A 123 -24.65 -8.12 2.52
N GLY A 124 -23.96 -7.68 1.46
CA GLY A 124 -24.43 -6.69 0.51
C GLY A 124 -24.36 -5.25 1.02
N PHE A 125 -23.53 -4.98 2.04
CA PHE A 125 -23.35 -3.64 2.59
C PHE A 125 -22.46 -2.77 1.69
N ASP A 126 -22.76 -1.46 1.61
CA ASP A 126 -21.92 -0.50 0.89
C ASP A 126 -20.68 -0.14 1.73
N LEU A 127 -19.56 -0.80 1.42
CA LEU A 127 -18.29 -0.62 2.15
C LEU A 127 -17.75 0.80 2.09
N SER A 128 -18.15 1.64 1.12
CA SER A 128 -17.71 3.03 1.04
C SER A 128 -18.18 3.88 2.24
N LEU A 129 -19.21 3.41 2.96
CA LEU A 129 -19.76 4.05 4.16
C LEU A 129 -18.95 3.77 5.44
N THR A 130 -18.01 2.83 5.39
CA THR A 130 -17.12 2.50 6.53
C THR A 130 -16.07 3.59 6.80
N GLY A 131 -15.82 4.45 5.81
CA GLY A 131 -14.81 5.49 5.85
C GLY A 131 -13.47 5.11 5.23
N PHE A 132 -13.29 3.84 4.84
CA PHE A 132 -12.17 3.38 4.02
C PHE A 132 -12.44 3.66 2.53
N ASP A 133 -11.41 4.06 1.80
CA ASP A 133 -11.52 4.21 0.34
C ASP A 133 -11.42 2.86 -0.39
N GLU A 134 -11.76 2.85 -1.69
CA GLU A 134 -11.78 1.62 -2.49
C GLU A 134 -10.42 0.91 -2.56
N LEU A 135 -9.31 1.64 -2.52
CA LEU A 135 -7.96 1.07 -2.55
C LEU A 135 -7.57 0.50 -1.19
N GLU A 136 -7.94 1.18 -0.10
CA GLU A 136 -7.75 0.69 1.28
C GLU A 136 -8.55 -0.59 1.50
N ILE A 137 -9.83 -0.61 1.09
CA ILE A 137 -10.67 -1.80 1.15
C ILE A 137 -10.03 -2.91 0.33
N ALA A 138 -9.66 -2.64 -0.93
CA ALA A 138 -9.04 -3.65 -1.78
C ALA A 138 -7.75 -4.20 -1.16
N ALA A 139 -6.92 -3.38 -0.52
CA ALA A 139 -5.69 -3.82 0.14
C ALA A 139 -5.96 -4.67 1.40
N LEU A 140 -6.98 -4.32 2.18
CA LEU A 140 -7.38 -5.03 3.40
C LEU A 140 -8.11 -6.35 3.09
N THR A 141 -8.98 -6.36 2.08
CA THR A 141 -9.75 -7.54 1.66
C THR A 141 -9.03 -8.40 0.63
N SER A 142 -8.00 -7.85 -0.04
CA SER A 142 -7.08 -8.69 -0.78
C SER A 142 -6.36 -9.54 0.25
N ALA A 143 -6.91 -10.71 0.51
CA ALA A 143 -6.20 -11.80 1.12
C ALA A 143 -4.95 -12.01 0.28
N GLY A 144 -3.86 -11.33 0.64
CA GLY A 144 -2.56 -11.89 0.46
C GLY A 144 -2.62 -13.16 1.26
N THR A 145 -2.97 -14.27 0.62
CA THR A 145 -2.66 -15.58 1.17
C THR A 145 -1.18 -15.50 1.47
N SER A 146 -0.82 -15.34 2.74
CA SER A 146 0.44 -15.86 3.22
C SER A 146 0.47 -17.29 2.69
N GLY A 147 1.46 -17.62 1.87
CA GLY A 147 1.63 -18.99 1.44
C GLY A 147 1.60 -19.89 2.68
N LEU A 148 1.23 -21.16 2.51
CA LEU A 148 1.25 -22.13 3.61
C LEU A 148 2.68 -22.39 4.15
N THR A 149 3.68 -21.73 3.57
CA THR A 149 5.10 -21.83 3.86
C THR A 149 5.73 -20.43 3.84
N ASP A 150 6.93 -20.30 4.41
CA ASP A 150 7.78 -19.12 4.18
C ASP A 150 7.95 -18.95 2.65
N PRO A 151 7.78 -17.73 2.09
CA PRO A 151 7.99 -17.48 0.66
C PRO A 151 9.36 -17.92 0.13
N ASP A 152 10.38 -17.97 0.98
CA ASP A 152 11.73 -18.43 0.66
C ASP A 152 11.98 -19.91 1.03
N ASP A 153 11.01 -20.59 1.65
CA ASP A 153 11.07 -22.03 1.89
C ASP A 153 10.80 -22.75 0.56
N ILE A 154 11.90 -23.14 -0.08
CA ILE A 154 11.89 -23.89 -1.33
C ILE A 154 12.10 -25.38 -1.00
N PRO A 155 11.26 -26.29 -1.53
CA PRO A 155 11.51 -27.71 -1.39
C PRO A 155 12.84 -28.08 -2.07
N GLU A 156 13.46 -29.17 -1.62
CA GLU A 156 14.63 -29.71 -2.30
C GLU A 156 14.33 -29.96 -3.78
N THR A 157 15.33 -29.74 -4.63
CA THR A 157 15.17 -29.94 -6.08
C THR A 157 14.80 -31.41 -6.32
N PRO A 158 13.62 -31.72 -6.87
CA PRO A 158 13.18 -33.09 -7.04
C PRO A 158 14.05 -33.80 -8.09
N GLU A 159 14.36 -35.09 -7.87
CA GLU A 159 15.08 -35.91 -8.86
C GLU A 159 14.33 -35.99 -10.20
N GLN A 160 12.99 -36.02 -10.13
CA GLN A 160 12.11 -35.99 -11.29
C GLN A 160 11.20 -34.76 -11.19
N PRO A 161 11.53 -33.67 -11.90
CA PRO A 161 10.71 -32.47 -11.87
C PRO A 161 9.36 -32.75 -12.53
N VAL A 162 8.27 -32.36 -11.84
CA VAL A 162 6.91 -32.43 -12.38
C VAL A 162 6.75 -31.46 -13.56
N THR A 163 7.40 -30.31 -13.48
CA THR A 163 7.37 -29.26 -14.50
C THR A 163 8.54 -29.40 -15.45
N LEU A 164 8.28 -29.43 -16.75
CA LEU A 164 9.27 -29.45 -17.81
C LEU A 164 9.26 -28.15 -18.63
N PRO A 165 10.36 -27.81 -19.33
CA PRO A 165 10.37 -26.67 -20.25
C PRO A 165 9.23 -26.74 -21.27
N GLY A 166 8.51 -25.63 -21.42
CA GLY A 166 7.31 -25.49 -22.24
C GLY A 166 6.00 -25.69 -21.49
N ASP A 167 6.01 -26.25 -20.27
CA ASP A 167 4.81 -26.45 -19.48
C ASP A 167 4.25 -25.11 -18.98
N VAL A 168 2.92 -24.96 -19.08
CA VAL A 168 2.18 -23.80 -18.59
C VAL A 168 1.25 -24.22 -17.46
N TRP A 169 1.48 -23.64 -16.29
CA TRP A 169 0.60 -23.71 -15.13
C TRP A 169 -0.50 -22.65 -15.23
N LEU A 170 -1.74 -23.08 -15.04
CA LEU A 170 -2.91 -22.20 -14.96
C LEU A 170 -3.28 -21.99 -13.50
N LEU A 171 -3.19 -20.74 -13.04
CA LEU A 171 -3.39 -20.33 -11.66
C LEU A 171 -4.57 -19.36 -11.61
N GLY A 172 -5.77 -19.88 -11.87
CA GLY A 172 -6.97 -19.07 -12.07
C GLY A 172 -6.84 -18.18 -13.31
N LYS A 173 -6.81 -16.86 -13.12
CA LYS A 173 -6.58 -15.88 -14.22
C LYS A 173 -5.10 -15.72 -14.58
N HIS A 174 -4.19 -16.26 -13.77
CA HIS A 174 -2.75 -16.13 -13.96
C HIS A 174 -2.18 -17.34 -14.71
N ARG A 175 -1.08 -17.12 -15.44
CA ARG A 175 -0.37 -18.13 -16.21
C ARG A 175 1.11 -18.05 -15.84
N LEU A 176 1.72 -19.19 -15.58
CA LEU A 176 3.14 -19.33 -15.30
C LEU A 176 3.72 -20.36 -16.26
N ILE A 177 4.83 -20.04 -16.92
CA ILE A 177 5.52 -20.97 -17.81
C ILE A 177 6.89 -21.33 -17.22
N CYS A 178 7.27 -22.60 -17.32
CA CYS A 178 8.67 -22.99 -17.25
C CYS A 178 9.25 -22.87 -18.67
N GLY A 179 10.01 -21.82 -18.96
CA GLY A 179 10.47 -21.55 -20.32
C GLY A 179 11.54 -20.47 -20.38
N ASP A 180 11.95 -20.12 -21.59
CA ASP A 180 12.95 -19.09 -21.84
C ASP A 180 12.29 -17.79 -22.31
N SER A 181 12.51 -16.71 -21.56
CA SER A 181 12.00 -15.37 -21.89
C SER A 181 12.59 -14.78 -23.17
N ALA A 182 13.70 -15.33 -23.68
CA ALA A 182 14.26 -14.99 -24.99
C ALA A 182 13.72 -15.88 -26.13
N ASN A 183 12.88 -16.86 -25.82
CA ASN A 183 12.27 -17.76 -26.81
C ASN A 183 10.86 -17.29 -27.18
N ALA A 184 10.66 -16.96 -28.46
CA ALA A 184 9.38 -16.46 -28.96
C ALA A 184 8.22 -17.45 -28.77
N ALA A 185 8.45 -18.76 -28.91
CA ALA A 185 7.40 -19.77 -28.77
C ALA A 185 6.94 -19.93 -27.32
N ASP A 186 7.85 -19.79 -26.35
CA ASP A 186 7.51 -19.81 -24.93
C ASP A 186 6.73 -18.57 -24.51
N VAL A 187 7.17 -17.39 -24.97
CA VAL A 187 6.45 -16.12 -24.76
C VAL A 187 5.06 -16.19 -25.38
N GLU A 188 4.91 -16.67 -26.62
CA GLU A 188 3.60 -16.83 -27.26
C GLU A 188 2.70 -17.80 -26.47
N ARG A 189 3.25 -18.93 -26.01
CA ARG A 189 2.52 -19.96 -25.27
C ARG A 189 2.00 -19.46 -23.91
N VAL A 190 2.81 -18.69 -23.16
CA VAL A 190 2.37 -18.13 -21.88
C VAL A 190 1.36 -17.00 -22.08
N LEU A 191 1.55 -16.16 -23.11
CA LEU A 191 0.64 -15.05 -23.39
C LEU A 191 -0.71 -15.53 -23.92
N ALA A 192 -0.76 -16.63 -24.67
CA ALA A 192 -2.00 -17.23 -25.20
C ALA A 192 -2.93 -16.21 -25.87
N GLY A 193 -2.35 -15.32 -26.70
CA GLY A 193 -3.06 -14.26 -27.41
C GLY A 193 -3.32 -12.98 -26.60
N VAL A 194 -3.06 -12.97 -25.29
CA VAL A 194 -3.13 -11.76 -24.46
C VAL A 194 -1.96 -10.83 -24.79
N LYS A 195 -2.25 -9.52 -24.84
CA LYS A 195 -1.23 -8.48 -25.03
C LYS A 195 -1.08 -7.68 -23.72
N PRO A 196 -0.07 -7.98 -22.89
CA PRO A 196 0.19 -7.22 -21.68
C PRO A 196 0.60 -5.79 -22.02
N HIS A 197 0.16 -4.82 -21.22
CA HIS A 197 0.53 -3.41 -21.37
C HIS A 197 1.85 -3.07 -20.66
N LEU A 198 2.16 -3.83 -19.60
CA LEU A 198 3.26 -3.63 -18.66
C LEU A 198 4.11 -4.90 -18.53
N CYS A 199 5.42 -4.74 -18.53
CA CYS A 199 6.39 -5.74 -18.11
C CYS A 199 7.13 -5.23 -16.87
N VAL A 200 7.20 -6.06 -15.82
CA VAL A 200 8.07 -5.84 -14.67
C VAL A 200 9.02 -7.03 -14.64
N CYS A 201 10.32 -6.78 -14.71
CA CYS A 201 11.30 -7.85 -14.82
C CYS A 201 12.54 -7.57 -14.00
N ASP A 202 13.07 -8.65 -13.44
CA ASP A 202 14.31 -8.72 -12.69
C ASP A 202 15.19 -9.81 -13.32
N PRO A 203 15.82 -9.52 -14.48
CA PRO A 203 16.65 -10.50 -15.18
C PRO A 203 17.94 -10.78 -14.40
N PRO A 204 18.65 -11.89 -14.67
CA PRO A 204 20.01 -12.07 -14.19
C PRO A 204 20.89 -10.84 -14.52
N TYR A 205 21.62 -10.35 -13.52
CA TYR A 205 22.28 -9.04 -13.56
C TYR A 205 23.63 -9.05 -14.28
N GLY A 206 24.13 -10.19 -14.73
CA GLY A 206 25.43 -10.27 -15.39
C GLY A 206 26.59 -10.24 -14.41
N VAL A 207 26.33 -10.54 -13.13
CA VAL A 207 27.33 -10.44 -12.05
C VAL A 207 28.15 -11.72 -11.87
N SER A 208 27.87 -12.74 -12.69
CA SER A 208 28.51 -14.05 -12.66
C SER A 208 28.52 -14.64 -11.26
N TYR A 209 27.34 -14.66 -10.62
CA TYR A 209 27.17 -15.07 -9.24
C TYR A 209 27.70 -16.50 -9.03
N ASP A 210 28.68 -16.63 -8.16
CA ASP A 210 29.24 -17.91 -7.72
C ASP A 210 28.75 -18.23 -6.30
N PRO A 211 27.87 -19.22 -6.09
CA PRO A 211 27.42 -19.59 -4.75
C PRO A 211 28.51 -20.32 -3.93
N SER A 212 29.56 -20.86 -4.57
CA SER A 212 30.53 -21.76 -3.93
C SER A 212 31.41 -21.07 -2.88
N TRP A 213 31.51 -19.73 -2.89
CA TRP A 213 32.26 -19.04 -1.83
C TRP A 213 31.57 -19.15 -0.48
N ARG A 214 30.24 -19.33 -0.43
CA ARG A 214 29.49 -19.46 0.82
C ARG A 214 29.82 -20.77 1.54
N GLU A 215 30.05 -21.84 0.78
CA GLU A 215 30.49 -23.14 1.30
C GLU A 215 31.87 -23.10 1.93
N ARG A 216 32.73 -22.15 1.52
CA ARG A 216 34.11 -22.03 2.03
C ARG A 216 34.21 -21.30 3.36
N PHE A 217 33.15 -20.61 3.82
CA PHE A 217 33.23 -19.65 4.93
C PHE A 217 32.07 -19.71 5.95
N GLY A 218 31.11 -20.64 5.89
CA GLY A 218 30.04 -20.73 6.90
C GLY A 218 29.36 -22.10 7.03
N ASP A 219 28.89 -22.42 8.25
CA ASP A 219 28.06 -23.60 8.56
C ASP A 219 26.71 -23.50 7.82
N GLY A 220 26.49 -24.45 6.92
CA GLY A 220 25.58 -24.32 5.78
C GLY A 220 24.16 -24.84 5.99
N GLU A 221 23.36 -24.17 6.83
CA GLU A 221 21.89 -24.29 6.75
C GLU A 221 21.29 -23.00 6.16
N GLY A 222 20.41 -23.15 5.16
CA GLY A 222 19.63 -22.04 4.58
C GLY A 222 20.30 -21.17 3.51
N LEU A 223 21.52 -21.47 3.05
CA LEU A 223 22.19 -20.68 2.01
C LEU A 223 21.72 -21.10 0.62
N ALA A 224 21.32 -20.14 -0.23
CA ALA A 224 20.99 -20.38 -1.63
C ALA A 224 22.21 -20.98 -2.38
N ARG A 225 22.07 -22.22 -2.85
CA ARG A 225 23.14 -23.02 -3.50
C ARG A 225 23.04 -23.04 -5.03
N GLY A 226 21.97 -22.49 -5.58
CA GLY A 226 21.70 -22.51 -7.02
C GLY A 226 22.64 -21.61 -7.81
N LYS A 227 23.18 -22.12 -8.92
CA LYS A 227 23.81 -21.29 -9.95
C LYS A 227 22.72 -20.67 -10.83
N VAL A 228 22.78 -19.36 -11.03
CA VAL A 228 21.87 -18.67 -11.94
C VAL A 228 22.38 -18.86 -13.37
N LEU A 229 21.55 -19.43 -14.24
CA LEU A 229 21.88 -19.58 -15.66
C LEU A 229 21.91 -18.21 -16.33
N ASN A 230 22.87 -18.02 -17.26
CA ASN A 230 23.04 -16.79 -18.04
C ASN A 230 23.31 -15.52 -17.20
N ASP A 231 23.77 -15.65 -15.96
CA ASP A 231 24.16 -14.50 -15.13
C ASP A 231 25.54 -13.94 -15.51
N ASP A 232 26.08 -14.30 -16.66
CA ASP A 232 27.26 -13.70 -17.28
C ASP A 232 26.91 -12.57 -18.27
N ARG A 233 25.62 -12.39 -18.60
CA ARG A 233 25.13 -11.30 -19.47
C ARG A 233 24.20 -10.36 -18.71
N ALA A 234 24.32 -9.07 -18.99
CA ALA A 234 23.37 -8.04 -18.56
C ALA A 234 22.50 -7.53 -19.72
N ASP A 235 22.84 -7.87 -20.97
CA ASP A 235 22.05 -7.50 -22.14
C ASP A 235 20.98 -8.56 -22.41
N TRP A 236 19.72 -8.17 -22.35
CA TRP A 236 18.55 -9.03 -22.58
C TRP A 236 17.68 -8.55 -23.75
N GLN A 237 18.31 -7.92 -24.76
CA GLN A 237 17.63 -7.35 -25.93
C GLN A 237 16.63 -8.30 -26.59
N GLU A 238 17.01 -9.58 -26.68
CA GLU A 238 16.18 -10.64 -27.27
C GLU A 238 14.84 -10.78 -26.54
N ALA A 239 14.83 -10.73 -25.20
CA ALA A 239 13.61 -10.78 -24.41
C ALA A 239 12.78 -9.49 -24.56
N TRP A 240 13.42 -8.32 -24.56
CA TRP A 240 12.75 -7.03 -24.75
C TRP A 240 12.04 -6.92 -26.10
N ALA A 241 12.64 -7.50 -27.15
CA ALA A 241 12.07 -7.52 -28.48
C ALA A 241 10.76 -8.33 -28.58
N LEU A 242 10.58 -9.32 -27.70
CA LEU A 242 9.40 -10.18 -27.67
C LEU A 242 8.24 -9.60 -26.87
N PHE A 243 8.50 -8.62 -25.98
CA PHE A 243 7.44 -7.98 -25.20
C PHE A 243 6.56 -7.11 -26.11
N PRO A 244 5.25 -7.39 -26.26
CA PRO A 244 4.38 -6.66 -27.20
C PRO A 244 3.81 -5.35 -26.63
N GLY A 245 3.97 -5.13 -25.32
CA GLY A 245 3.40 -3.98 -24.62
C GLY A 245 4.23 -2.70 -24.73
N ASP A 246 3.83 -1.70 -23.95
CA ASP A 246 4.34 -0.33 -24.10
C ASP A 246 5.21 0.13 -22.93
N VAL A 247 5.09 -0.50 -21.75
CA VAL A 247 5.73 -0.03 -20.51
C VAL A 247 6.58 -1.12 -19.88
N MET A 248 7.80 -0.77 -19.48
CA MET A 248 8.73 -1.69 -18.81
C MET A 248 9.31 -1.07 -17.54
N TYR A 249 9.41 -1.89 -16.49
CA TYR A 249 10.22 -1.66 -15.31
C TYR A 249 11.26 -2.77 -15.26
N VAL A 250 12.52 -2.42 -15.51
CA VAL A 250 13.62 -3.38 -15.61
C VAL A 250 14.60 -3.14 -14.49
N TRP A 251 14.61 -4.03 -13.50
CA TRP A 251 15.63 -4.05 -12.47
C TRP A 251 16.97 -4.51 -13.05
N HIS A 252 18.07 -4.01 -12.50
CA HIS A 252 19.40 -4.37 -13.00
C HIS A 252 20.48 -4.13 -11.95
N GLY A 253 21.63 -4.80 -12.11
CA GLY A 253 22.84 -4.46 -11.38
C GLY A 253 23.26 -3.01 -11.66
N ALA A 254 23.58 -2.25 -10.61
CA ALA A 254 23.92 -0.82 -10.76
C ALA A 254 25.10 -0.57 -11.71
N LEU A 255 26.08 -1.47 -11.73
CA LEU A 255 27.23 -1.40 -12.64
C LEU A 255 26.89 -1.68 -14.11
N HIS A 256 25.75 -2.31 -14.39
CA HIS A 256 25.28 -2.64 -15.73
C HIS A 256 24.20 -1.69 -16.25
N ALA A 257 23.95 -0.58 -15.55
CA ALA A 257 22.91 0.39 -15.88
C ALA A 257 22.98 0.87 -17.34
N ALA A 258 24.19 1.17 -17.84
CA ALA A 258 24.40 1.63 -19.21
C ALA A 258 24.09 0.55 -20.27
N THR A 259 24.47 -0.70 -20.01
CA THR A 259 24.18 -1.84 -20.88
C THR A 259 22.68 -2.06 -21.00
N VAL A 260 21.96 -2.10 -19.88
CA VAL A 260 20.51 -2.33 -19.87
C VAL A 260 19.75 -1.18 -20.53
N ALA A 261 20.16 0.07 -20.28
CA ALA A 261 19.57 1.24 -20.95
C ALA A 261 19.75 1.16 -22.47
N SER A 262 20.97 0.85 -22.93
CA SER A 262 21.27 0.72 -24.37
C SER A 262 20.46 -0.40 -25.02
N SER A 263 20.33 -1.54 -24.34
CA SER A 263 19.55 -2.70 -24.77
C SER A 263 18.06 -2.37 -24.93
N LEU A 264 17.48 -1.63 -23.97
CA LEU A 264 16.09 -1.15 -24.04
C LEU A 264 15.89 -0.16 -25.20
N GLU A 265 16.82 0.77 -25.39
CA GLU A 265 16.75 1.76 -26.47
C GLU A 265 16.83 1.15 -27.85
N ALA A 266 17.72 0.15 -28.01
CA ALA A 266 17.85 -0.66 -29.22
C ALA A 266 16.57 -1.47 -29.51
N SER A 267 15.80 -1.83 -28.47
CA SER A 267 14.51 -2.52 -28.56
C SER A 267 13.31 -1.59 -28.78
N GLY A 268 13.57 -0.30 -29.05
CA GLY A 268 12.53 0.68 -29.36
C GLY A 268 11.85 1.31 -28.15
N PHE A 269 12.43 1.17 -26.95
CA PHE A 269 11.97 1.87 -25.76
C PHE A 269 12.73 3.19 -25.56
N ALA A 270 12.12 4.12 -24.84
CA ALA A 270 12.77 5.32 -24.33
C ALA A 270 12.81 5.22 -22.81
N VAL A 271 14.01 5.23 -22.24
CA VAL A 271 14.19 5.31 -20.78
C VAL A 271 13.68 6.69 -20.33
N ARG A 272 12.77 6.69 -19.35
CA ARG A 272 12.11 7.90 -18.85
C ARG A 272 12.64 8.32 -17.50
N SER A 273 12.94 7.37 -16.63
CA SER A 273 13.47 7.63 -15.30
C SER A 273 14.24 6.42 -14.79
N GLN A 274 15.20 6.67 -13.90
CA GLN A 274 15.73 5.64 -13.01
C GLN A 274 14.90 5.64 -11.74
N ILE A 275 14.43 4.48 -11.33
CA ILE A 275 13.87 4.23 -10.01
C ILE A 275 14.97 3.64 -9.14
N ILE A 276 15.03 4.06 -7.88
CA ILE A 276 15.95 3.57 -6.88
C ILE A 276 15.12 2.98 -5.75
N TRP A 277 15.19 1.67 -5.56
CA TRP A 277 14.72 1.02 -4.35
C TRP A 277 15.75 1.25 -3.25
N ASP A 278 15.41 2.09 -2.28
CA ASP A 278 16.16 2.25 -1.04
C ASP A 278 15.79 1.11 -0.09
N LYS A 279 16.77 0.25 0.19
CA LYS A 279 16.61 -0.91 1.08
C LYS A 279 16.55 -0.52 2.55
N THR A 280 16.76 0.76 2.87
CA THR A 280 16.85 1.36 4.22
C THR A 280 18.05 0.90 5.06
N ARG A 281 18.66 -0.25 4.72
CA ARG A 281 19.90 -0.78 5.30
C ARG A 281 20.89 -1.17 4.20
N LEU A 282 22.18 -1.05 4.49
CA LEU A 282 23.23 -1.51 3.57
C LEU A 282 23.29 -3.04 3.50
N VAL A 283 23.61 -3.55 2.33
CA VAL A 283 23.97 -4.95 2.09
C VAL A 283 25.49 -5.05 2.15
N ILE A 284 26.00 -5.78 3.14
CA ILE A 284 27.43 -5.99 3.32
C ILE A 284 27.99 -6.73 2.09
N GLY A 285 28.94 -6.08 1.43
CA GLY A 285 29.64 -6.59 0.26
C GLY A 285 31.15 -6.55 0.45
N ARG A 286 31.89 -7.06 -0.54
CA ARG A 286 33.36 -7.09 -0.55
C ARG A 286 34.01 -5.86 -1.19
N GLY A 287 33.23 -4.94 -1.73
CA GLY A 287 33.71 -3.71 -2.34
C GLY A 287 33.95 -2.60 -1.31
N ASP A 288 34.62 -1.53 -1.74
CA ASP A 288 34.92 -0.35 -0.92
C ASP A 288 33.64 0.36 -0.42
N TYR A 289 32.54 0.20 -1.16
CA TYR A 289 31.21 0.69 -0.80
C TYR A 289 30.23 -0.47 -0.70
N HIS A 290 29.31 -0.36 0.26
CA HIS A 290 28.21 -1.30 0.44
C HIS A 290 26.95 -0.79 -0.25
N TRP A 291 26.24 -1.67 -0.94
CA TRP A 291 25.02 -1.31 -1.67
C TRP A 291 23.88 -1.09 -0.69
N GLN A 292 23.22 0.06 -0.76
CA GLN A 292 21.99 0.34 0.00
C GLN A 292 20.76 0.42 -0.90
N HIS A 293 20.94 0.20 -2.20
CA HIS A 293 19.87 0.36 -3.17
C HIS A 293 19.94 -0.63 -4.32
N GLU A 294 18.82 -0.77 -5.01
CA GLU A 294 18.72 -1.41 -6.32
C GLU A 294 18.10 -0.45 -7.33
N PRO A 295 18.69 -0.30 -8.54
CA PRO A 295 18.12 0.52 -9.58
C PRO A 295 17.17 -0.28 -10.50
N ALA A 296 16.17 0.44 -11.02
CA ALA A 296 15.32 -0.02 -12.11
C ALA A 296 15.15 1.06 -13.18
N TRP A 297 15.16 0.66 -14.44
CA TRP A 297 14.77 1.53 -15.54
C TRP A 297 13.26 1.51 -15.74
N TYR A 298 12.63 2.68 -15.65
CA TYR A 298 11.28 2.90 -16.17
C TYR A 298 11.39 3.34 -17.63
N ALA A 299 10.89 2.52 -18.54
CA ALA A 299 10.98 2.74 -19.97
C ALA A 299 9.61 2.63 -20.65
N VAL A 300 9.38 3.48 -21.65
CA VAL A 300 8.14 3.50 -22.44
C VAL A 300 8.48 3.39 -23.92
N ARG A 301 7.77 2.53 -24.64
CA ARG A 301 7.96 2.33 -26.07
C ARG A 301 7.86 3.66 -26.82
N LYS A 302 8.80 3.90 -27.74
CA LYS A 302 8.86 5.16 -28.50
C LYS A 302 7.53 5.40 -29.23
N GLY A 303 6.98 6.60 -29.06
CA GLY A 303 5.69 7.00 -29.63
C GLY A 303 4.45 6.50 -28.87
N LYS A 304 4.61 5.79 -27.75
CA LYS A 304 3.51 5.26 -26.92
C LYS A 304 3.35 6.02 -25.60
N LYS A 305 2.26 5.74 -24.89
CA LYS A 305 1.95 6.36 -23.59
C LYS A 305 2.37 5.43 -22.45
N GLY A 306 2.80 6.02 -21.33
CA GLY A 306 3.20 5.25 -20.14
C GLY A 306 2.04 4.72 -19.30
N HIS A 307 0.78 4.97 -19.68
CA HIS A 307 -0.42 4.56 -18.95
C HIS A 307 -0.38 4.87 -17.43
N TRP A 308 0.21 6.01 -17.07
CA TRP A 308 0.45 6.39 -15.68
C TRP A 308 -0.86 6.52 -14.89
N ALA A 309 -0.96 5.76 -13.80
CA ALA A 309 -2.10 5.78 -12.88
C ALA A 309 -1.74 6.27 -11.46
N GLY A 310 -0.48 6.65 -11.23
CA GLY A 310 -0.04 7.17 -9.93
C GLY A 310 -0.45 8.63 -9.70
N ASP A 311 -0.40 9.06 -8.45
CA ASP A 311 -0.62 10.47 -8.10
C ASP A 311 0.58 11.36 -8.48
N ARG A 312 0.46 12.67 -8.22
CA ARG A 312 1.53 13.64 -8.48
C ARG A 312 2.65 13.66 -7.43
N LYS A 313 2.60 12.77 -6.44
CA LYS A 313 3.55 12.70 -5.32
C LYS A 313 4.54 11.55 -5.45
N GLN A 314 4.31 10.63 -6.38
CA GLN A 314 5.24 9.54 -6.67
C GLN A 314 6.62 10.10 -7.02
N THR A 315 7.65 9.53 -6.42
CA THR A 315 9.05 9.90 -6.66
C THR A 315 9.81 8.70 -7.25
N THR A 316 11.02 8.97 -7.71
CA THR A 316 11.94 7.95 -8.23
C THR A 316 12.69 7.19 -7.13
N VAL A 317 12.47 7.49 -5.85
CA VAL A 317 13.11 6.80 -4.73
C VAL A 317 12.03 6.11 -3.91
N TRP A 318 12.09 4.78 -3.90
CA TRP A 318 11.12 3.93 -3.22
C TRP A 318 11.78 3.37 -1.96
N ALA A 319 11.41 3.91 -0.80
CA ALA A 319 11.85 3.39 0.49
C ALA A 319 10.93 2.26 0.92
N ILE A 320 11.29 1.03 0.59
CA ILE A 320 10.52 -0.17 0.92
C ILE A 320 11.41 -1.08 1.77
N PRO A 321 11.07 -1.31 3.06
CA PRO A 321 11.89 -2.16 3.92
C PRO A 321 11.85 -3.61 3.43
N HIS A 322 12.98 -4.29 3.54
CA HIS A 322 13.08 -5.72 3.24
C HIS A 322 12.29 -6.53 4.28
N ARG A 323 11.39 -7.43 3.84
CA ARG A 323 10.48 -8.18 4.74
C ARG A 323 11.18 -9.01 5.82
N LYS A 324 12.41 -9.47 5.58
CA LYS A 324 13.23 -10.24 6.55
C LYS A 324 14.14 -9.38 7.45
N SER A 325 13.77 -8.12 7.75
CA SER A 325 14.63 -7.18 8.51
C SER A 325 14.22 -6.93 9.97
N ASP A 326 13.35 -7.77 10.53
CA ASP A 326 13.15 -7.88 11.98
C ASP A 326 14.12 -8.91 12.60
#